data_AF-B9CY86-F1
#
_entry.id   AF-B9CY86-F1
#
_cell.length_a   1.000
_cell.length_b   1.000
_cell.length_c   1.000
_cell.angle_alpha   90.00
_cell.angle_beta   90.00
_cell.angle_gamma   90.00
#
_symmetry.space_group_name_H-M   'P 1'
#
loop_
_entity.id
_entity.type
_entity.pdbx_description
1 polymer ?
#
loop_
_entity_poly.entity_id
_entity_poly.type
_entity_poly.pdbx_seq_one_letter_code
_entity_poly.pdbx_strand_id
1 'polypeptide(L)' 'MNKCEKINQFFNAANALTKANENSFKLFTPPTNATKRNLKIKEKNESRD' A
#
# COMPACT_ATOMS: atom_id res chain seq x y z
N MET A 1 -29.21 16.60 -11.25
CA MET A 1 -27.98 15.84 -11.56
C MET A 1 -28.36 14.45 -12.04
N ASN A 2 -28.09 14.17 -13.30
CA ASN A 2 -28.46 12.89 -13.93
C ASN A 2 -27.54 11.75 -13.48
N LYS A 3 -27.91 10.49 -13.77
CA LYS A 3 -27.15 9.31 -13.34
C LYS A 3 -25.72 9.31 -13.88
N CYS A 4 -25.51 9.74 -15.12
CA CYS A 4 -24.20 9.79 -15.76
C CYS A 4 -23.28 10.83 -15.11
N GLU A 5 -23.80 12.01 -14.76
CA GLU A 5 -23.06 13.03 -14.03
C GLU A 5 -22.59 12.51 -12.67
N LYS A 6 -23.41 11.74 -11.96
CA LYS A 6 -23.06 11.19 -10.63
C LYS A 6 -21.92 10.19 -10.73
N ILE A 7 -21.97 9.35 -11.76
CA ILE A 7 -20.92 8.38 -12.07
C ILE A 7 -19.61 9.10 -12.42
N ASN A 8 -19.67 10.14 -13.25
CA ASN A 8 -18.50 10.92 -13.62
C ASN A 8 -17.88 11.65 -12.43
N GLN A 9 -18.70 12.22 -11.53
CA GLN A 9 -18.20 12.83 -10.29
C GLN A 9 -17.53 11.80 -9.38
N PHE A 10 -18.10 10.61 -9.24
CA PHE A 10 -17.50 9.53 -8.45
C PHE A 10 -16.12 9.14 -8.98
N PHE A 11 -16.00 8.90 -10.28
CA PHE A 11 -14.71 8.54 -10.89
C PHE A 11 -13.69 9.68 -10.81
N ASN A 12 -14.12 10.93 -10.98
CA ASN A 12 -13.23 12.08 -10.85
C ASN A 12 -12.71 12.24 -9.42
N ALA A 13 -13.57 12.07 -8.41
CA ALA A 13 -13.18 12.13 -7.01
C ALA A 13 -12.25 10.97 -6.62
N ALA A 14 -12.54 9.75 -7.10
CA ALA A 14 -11.68 8.59 -6.88
C ALA A 14 -10.29 8.79 -7.51
N ASN A 15 -10.23 9.30 -8.75
CA ASN A 15 -8.95 9.59 -9.41
C ASN A 15 -8.15 10.67 -8.70
N ALA A 16 -8.80 11.72 -8.18
CA ALA A 16 -8.15 12.76 -7.40
C ALA A 16 -7.56 12.21 -6.09
N LEU A 17 -8.29 11.33 -5.40
CA LEU A 17 -7.82 10.67 -4.18
C LEU A 17 -6.64 9.73 -4.46
N THR A 18 -6.71 8.94 -5.55
CA THR A 18 -5.61 8.05 -5.96
C THR A 18 -4.35 8.84 -6.27
N LYS A 19 -4.44 9.92 -7.07
CA LYS A 19 -3.29 10.79 -7.38
C LYS A 19 -2.72 11.48 -6.14
N ALA A 20 -3.57 11.92 -5.21
CA ALA A 20 -3.11 12.47 -3.94
C ALA A 20 -2.38 11.42 -3.09
N ASN A 21 -2.76 10.15 -3.22
CA ASN A 21 -2.18 9.03 -2.49
C ASN A 21 -1.01 8.33 -3.23
N GLU A 22 -0.72 8.66 -4.49
CA GLU A 22 0.39 8.07 -5.25
C GLU A 22 1.74 8.31 -4.56
N ASN A 23 1.92 9.48 -3.92
CA ASN A 23 3.12 9.79 -3.15
C ASN A 23 3.12 9.20 -1.73
N SER A 24 1.97 8.87 -1.14
CA SER A 24 1.86 8.22 0.17
C SER A 24 1.82 6.70 0.10
N PHE A 25 1.68 6.13 -1.10
CA PHE A 25 2.08 4.76 -1.37
C PHE A 25 3.61 4.70 -1.24
N LYS A 26 4.09 4.59 0.01
CA LYS A 26 5.48 4.20 0.28
C LYS A 26 5.63 2.83 -0.34
N LEU A 27 6.08 2.82 -1.60
CA LEU A 27 6.41 1.65 -2.36
C LEU A 27 7.28 0.81 -1.43
N PHE A 28 6.74 -0.31 -0.96
CA PHE A 28 7.46 -1.19 -0.06
C PHE A 28 8.77 -1.53 -0.75
N THR A 29 9.85 -0.90 -0.31
CA THR A 29 11.16 -1.21 -0.86
C THR A 29 11.41 -2.67 -0.50
N PRO A 30 11.85 -3.50 -1.46
CA PRO A 30 12.21 -4.87 -1.15
C PRO A 30 13.09 -4.89 0.09
N PRO A 31 12.81 -5.76 1.08
CA PRO A 31 13.54 -5.75 2.33
C PRO A 31 15.02 -5.97 2.05
N THR A 32 15.86 -5.17 2.69
CA THR A 32 17.32 -5.31 2.56
C THR A 32 17.77 -6.70 3.03
N ASN A 33 18.95 -7.14 2.61
CA ASN A 33 19.54 -8.40 3.08
C ASN A 33 19.66 -8.43 4.63
N ALA A 34 19.90 -7.29 5.26
CA ALA A 34 19.90 -7.15 6.71
C ALA A 34 18.50 -7.38 7.30
N THR A 35 17.47 -6.74 6.74
CA THR A 35 16.06 -6.93 7.16
C THR A 35 15.62 -8.39 7.00
N LYS A 36 15.96 -9.04 5.88
CA LYS A 36 15.65 -10.46 5.64
C LYS A 36 16.32 -11.38 6.66
N ARG A 37 17.59 -11.10 7.01
CA ARG A 37 18.32 -11.89 8.01
C ARG A 37 17.71 -11.74 9.40
N ASN A 38 17.34 -10.53 9.79
CA ASN A 38 16.71 -10.26 11.09
C ASN A 38 15.32 -10.92 11.20
N LEU A 39 14.53 -10.89 10.11
CA LEU A 39 13.24 -11.58 10.07
C LEU A 39 13.41 -13.10 10.23
N LYS A 40 14.36 -13.69 9.51
CA LYS A 40 14.65 -15.14 9.60
C LYS A 40 15.11 -15.57 11.00
N ILE A 41 15.86 -14.72 11.70
CA ILE A 41 16.28 -14.99 13.08
C ILE A 41 15.08 -14.88 14.03
N LYS A 42 14.23 -13.87 13.85
CA LYS A 42 13.01 -13.68 14.65
C LYS A 42 12.05 -14.86 14.51
N GLU A 43 11.74 -15.27 13.27
CA GLU A 43 10.89 -16.44 12.99
C GLU A 43 11.48 -17.73 13.58
N LYS A 44 12.80 -17.91 13.52
CA LYS A 44 13.48 -19.07 14.10
C LYS A 44 13.42 -19.10 15.63
N ASN A 45 13.39 -17.94 16.28
CA ASN A 45 13.28 -17.86 17.73
C ASN A 45 11.83 -18.06 18.17
N GLU A 46 10.84 -17.46 17.48
CA GLU A 46 9.41 -17.64 17.77
C GLU A 46 8.91 -19.07 17.48
N SER A 47 9.52 -19.79 16.53
CA SER A 47 9.18 -21.20 16.25
C SER A 47 9.81 -22.20 17.23
N ARG A 48 10.68 -21.76 18.13
CA ARG A 48 11.37 -22.61 19.12
C ARG A 48 10.74 -22.54 20.52
N ASP A 49 9.88 -21.56 20.75
CA ASP A 49 8.97 -21.48 21.89
C ASP A 49 7.66 -22.23 21.58
#